data_AF-A0AAU7DHQ0-F1
#
_entry.id   AF-A0AAU7DHQ0-F1
#
_cell.length_a   1.000
_cell.length_b   1.000
_cell.length_c   1.000
_cell.angle_alpha   90.00
_cell.angle_beta   90.00
_cell.angle_gamma   90.00
#
_symmetry.space_group_name_H-M   'P 1'
#
loop_
_entity.id
_entity.type
_entity.pdbx_description
1 polymer ?
#
loop_
_entity_poly.entity_id
_entity_poly.type
_entity_poly.pdbx_seq_one_letter_code
_entity_poly.pdbx_strand_id
1 'polypeptide(L)'
;MDLSKSSRIGLERSVRYYDFNVFTQTKFIEKLRYIHRNPVARGLVEKSEDYRWSSFRHWATGECGPVEIESHWTWTKRGGSDIHTPLMRKLRA
;
A
#
# COMPACT_ATOMS: atom_id res chain seq x y z
N MET A 1 -48.66 -11.92 -15.29
CA MET A 1 -47.36 -12.34 -15.84
C MET A 1 -46.48 -11.11 -15.91
N ASP A 2 -45.57 -10.92 -14.96
CA ASP A 2 -44.50 -9.93 -15.09
C ASP A 2 -43.18 -10.69 -14.96
N LEU A 3 -42.64 -11.03 -16.13
CA LEU A 3 -41.33 -11.62 -16.31
C LEU A 3 -40.35 -10.47 -16.52
N SER A 4 -39.64 -10.10 -15.46
CA SER A 4 -38.17 -10.13 -15.41
C SER A 4 -37.68 -9.16 -14.33
N LYS A 5 -37.63 -9.67 -13.11
CA LYS A 5 -36.54 -9.32 -12.19
C LYS A 5 -35.24 -9.86 -12.82
N SER A 6 -34.79 -9.20 -13.89
CA SER A 6 -33.57 -9.55 -14.61
C SER A 6 -32.40 -9.12 -13.72
N SER A 7 -31.94 -10.10 -12.94
CA SER A 7 -30.55 -10.34 -12.58
C SER A 7 -29.55 -9.38 -13.22
N ARG A 8 -29.42 -8.18 -12.68
CA ARG A 8 -28.16 -7.45 -12.76
C ARG A 8 -27.33 -7.93 -11.58
N ILE A 9 -26.49 -8.92 -11.82
CA ILE A 9 -25.18 -8.96 -11.16
C ILE A 9 -24.51 -7.62 -11.50
N GLY A 10 -24.86 -6.59 -10.73
CA GLY A 10 -24.44 -5.23 -10.95
C GLY A 10 -22.92 -5.21 -10.87
N LEU A 11 -22.29 -4.55 -11.84
CA LEU A 11 -20.84 -4.40 -11.91
C LEU A 11 -20.34 -3.86 -10.55
N GLU A 12 -19.80 -4.73 -9.69
CA GLU A 12 -19.34 -4.37 -8.34
C GLU A 12 -18.15 -3.40 -8.39
N ARG A 13 -17.45 -3.39 -9.54
CA ARG A 13 -16.32 -2.52 -9.80
C ARG A 13 -16.77 -1.21 -10.44
N SER A 14 -16.27 -0.10 -9.91
CA SER A 14 -16.32 1.19 -10.60
C SER A 14 -15.72 1.06 -12.00
N VAL A 15 -16.42 1.56 -13.02
CA VAL A 15 -16.00 1.52 -14.44
C VAL A 15 -14.71 2.32 -14.66
N ARG A 16 -14.40 3.26 -13.76
CA ARG A 16 -13.18 4.08 -13.81
C ARG A 16 -12.36 3.98 -12.53
N TYR A 17 -11.06 4.19 -12.66
CA TYR A 17 -10.11 4.32 -11.57
C TYR A 17 -9.48 5.72 -11.58
N TYR A 18 -8.87 6.10 -10.46
CA TYR A 18 -8.10 7.32 -10.35
C TYR A 18 -6.61 7.00 -10.49
N ASP A 19 -5.95 7.61 -11.47
CA ASP A 19 -4.51 7.53 -11.66
C ASP A 19 -3.81 8.82 -11.27
N PHE A 20 -2.55 8.69 -10.86
CA PHE A 20 -1.68 9.81 -10.54
C PHE A 20 -0.22 9.41 -10.74
N ASN A 21 0.48 10.11 -11.62
CA ASN A 21 1.88 9.82 -11.93
C ASN A 21 2.81 10.32 -10.82
N VAL A 22 3.71 9.45 -10.36
CA VAL A 22 4.68 9.73 -9.28
C VAL A 22 6.08 9.69 -9.86
N PHE A 23 6.72 10.85 -9.95
CA PHE A 23 8.07 10.99 -10.51
C PHE A 23 9.15 11.27 -9.46
N THR A 24 8.76 11.67 -8.24
CA THR A 24 9.70 12.11 -7.21
C THR A 24 9.59 11.27 -5.96
N GLN A 25 10.73 11.10 -5.28
CA GLN A 25 10.79 10.34 -4.03
C GLN A 25 9.89 10.94 -2.94
N THR A 26 9.82 12.27 -2.85
CA THR A 26 8.93 12.96 -1.91
C THR A 26 7.47 12.59 -2.15
N LYS A 27 7.04 12.57 -3.42
CA LYS A 27 5.66 12.23 -3.78
C LYS A 27 5.37 10.75 -3.58
N PHE A 28 6.35 9.88 -3.81
CA PHE A 28 6.26 8.46 -3.46
C PHE A 28 6.01 8.26 -1.96
N ILE A 29 6.81 8.90 -1.10
CA ILE A 29 6.65 8.81 0.36
C ILE A 29 5.29 9.37 0.81
N GLU A 30 4.84 10.47 0.22
CA GLU A 30 3.52 11.06 0.49
C GLU A 30 2.39 10.06 0.21
N LYS A 31 2.38 9.45 -0.99
CA LYS A 31 1.34 8.48 -1.37
C LYS A 31 1.45 7.18 -0.57
N LEU A 32 2.66 6.71 -0.28
CA LEU A 32 2.88 5.54 0.55
C LEU A 32 2.27 5.72 1.95
N ARG A 33 2.55 6.87 2.59
CA ARG A 33 1.95 7.23 3.88
C ARG A 33 0.44 7.35 3.81
N TYR A 34 -0.11 7.95 2.75
CA TYR A 34 -1.55 8.03 2.55
C TYR A 34 -2.19 6.64 2.53
N ILE A 35 -1.67 5.72 1.71
CA ILE A 35 -2.18 4.36 1.57
C ILE A 35 -2.15 3.62 2.92
N HIS A 36 -1.02 3.70 3.64
CA HIS A 36 -0.86 3.00 4.92
C HIS A 36 -1.68 3.61 6.08
N ARG A 37 -1.99 4.90 6.02
CA ARG A 37 -2.81 5.59 7.04
C ARG A 37 -4.29 5.55 6.72
N ASN A 38 -4.69 5.23 5.48
CA ASN A 38 -6.10 5.19 5.08
C ASN A 38 -6.95 4.22 5.94
N PRO A 39 -6.51 2.99 6.27
CA PRO A 39 -7.29 2.11 7.15
C PRO A 39 -7.59 2.75 8.52
N VAL A 40 -6.62 3.46 9.10
CA VAL A 40 -6.77 4.18 10.37
C VAL A 40 -7.72 5.37 10.20
N ALA A 41 -7.50 6.18 9.17
CA ALA A 41 -8.35 7.35 8.88
C ALA A 41 -9.81 6.98 8.59
N ARG A 42 -10.06 5.76 8.09
CA ARG A 42 -11.39 5.20 7.85
C ARG A 42 -11.97 4.46 9.07
N GLY A 43 -11.24 4.35 10.17
CA GLY A 43 -11.68 3.67 11.38
C GLY A 43 -11.75 2.14 11.27
N LEU A 44 -11.03 1.53 10.31
CA LEU A 44 -10.99 0.09 10.14
C LEU A 44 -10.08 -0.61 11.17
N VAL A 45 -9.04 0.10 11.62
CA VAL A 45 -8.06 -0.37 12.60
C VAL A 45 -7.55 0.81 13.43
N GLU A 46 -7.05 0.55 14.64
CA GLU A 46 -6.44 1.58 15.50
C GLU A 46 -5.06 2.01 15.00
N LYS A 47 -4.24 1.07 14.53
CA LYS A 47 -2.89 1.34 14.01
C LYS A 47 -2.70 0.77 12.61
N SER A 48 -1.83 1.40 11.81
CA SER A 48 -1.54 0.95 10.44
C SER A 48 -0.99 -0.48 10.36
N GLU A 49 -0.26 -0.92 11.39
CA GLU A 49 0.32 -2.27 11.48
C GLU A 49 -0.71 -3.39 11.68
N ASP A 50 -1.91 -3.06 12.16
CA ASP A 50 -2.97 -4.03 12.40
C ASP A 50 -3.69 -4.40 11.10
N TYR A 51 -3.61 -3.55 10.08
CA TYR A 51 -4.24 -3.83 8.78
C TYR A 51 -3.40 -4.79 7.94
N ARG A 52 -3.67 -6.09 8.11
CA ARG A 52 -2.99 -7.23 7.47
C ARG A 52 -2.92 -7.15 5.94
N TRP A 53 -3.88 -6.47 5.31
CA TRP A 53 -3.98 -6.35 3.85
C TRP A 53 -3.24 -5.13 3.28
N SER A 54 -2.27 -4.60 4.02
CA SER A 54 -1.36 -3.56 3.53
C SER A 54 0.10 -4.02 3.57
N SER A 55 0.92 -3.37 2.76
CA SER A 55 2.37 -3.53 2.78
C SER A 55 3.07 -2.80 3.94
N PHE A 56 2.33 -2.26 4.91
CA PHE A 56 2.90 -1.40 5.96
C PHE A 56 4.04 -2.10 6.72
N ARG A 57 3.82 -3.35 7.16
CA ARG A 57 4.81 -4.12 7.94
C ARG A 57 6.11 -4.30 7.18
N HIS A 58 6.04 -4.60 5.88
CA HIS A 58 7.23 -4.70 5.04
C HIS A 58 8.03 -3.40 5.03
N TRP A 59 7.38 -2.26 4.83
CA TRP A 59 8.07 -0.97 4.81
C TRP A 59 8.61 -0.56 6.18
N ALA A 60 7.90 -0.89 7.26
CA ALA A 60 8.28 -0.54 8.62
C ALA A 60 9.43 -1.41 9.17
N THR A 61 9.40 -2.72 8.93
CA THR A 61 10.29 -3.70 9.60
C THR A 61 11.04 -4.63 8.64
N GLY A 62 10.73 -4.60 7.34
CA GLY A 62 11.28 -5.54 6.37
C GLY A 62 10.63 -6.94 6.43
N GLU A 63 9.48 -7.08 7.11
CA GLU A 63 8.70 -8.32 7.17
C GLU A 63 8.38 -8.84 5.76
N CYS A 64 8.55 -10.14 5.54
CA CYS A 64 8.20 -10.77 4.27
C CYS A 64 6.69 -10.98 4.21
N GLY A 65 6.03 -10.26 3.31
CA GLY A 65 4.61 -10.44 3.01
C GLY A 65 4.35 -11.60 2.03
N PRO A 66 3.08 -11.85 1.69
CA PRO A 66 2.70 -12.85 0.69
C PRO A 66 3.20 -12.52 -0.72
N VAL A 67 3.51 -11.24 -0.97
CA VAL A 67 4.10 -10.75 -2.22
C VAL A 67 5.39 -10.03 -1.85
N GLU A 68 6.48 -10.36 -2.55
CA GLU A 68 7.75 -9.66 -2.40
C GLU A 68 7.61 -8.21 -2.91
N ILE A 69 8.14 -7.26 -2.15
CA ILE A 69 8.08 -5.84 -2.46
C ILE A 69 9.49 -5.35 -2.72
N GLU A 70 9.72 -4.73 -3.87
CA GLU A 70 11.00 -4.08 -4.14
C GLU A 70 11.21 -2.89 -3.20
N SER A 71 12.14 -3.04 -2.25
CA SER A 71 12.48 -2.02 -1.28
C SER A 71 13.96 -2.13 -0.88
N HIS A 72 14.41 -1.16 -0.07
CA HIS A 72 15.75 -1.24 0.54
C HIS A 72 15.93 -2.54 1.34
N TRP A 73 14.89 -3.04 2.00
CA TRP A 73 14.96 -4.30 2.76
C TRP A 73 15.23 -5.51 1.86
N THR A 74 14.55 -5.62 0.71
CA THR A 74 14.80 -6.74 -0.22
C THR A 74 16.14 -6.61 -0.92
N TRP A 75 16.56 -5.39 -1.25
CA TRP A 75 17.90 -5.13 -1.80
C TRP A 75 19.01 -5.58 -0.85
N THR A 76 18.96 -5.16 0.42
CA THR A 76 19.97 -5.55 1.42
C THR A 76 19.97 -7.06 1.66
N LYS A 77 18.79 -7.71 1.71
CA LYS A 77 18.70 -9.18 1.83
C LYS A 77 19.37 -9.93 0.67
N ARG A 78 19.42 -9.34 -0.52
CA ARG A 78 20.09 -9.91 -1.70
C ARG A 78 21.61 -9.67 -1.74
N GLY A 79 22.19 -9.11 -0.68
CA GLY A 79 23.62 -8.78 -0.63
C GLY A 79 23.98 -7.52 -1.40
N GLY A 80 22.97 -6.71 -1.76
CA GLY A 80 23.21 -5.39 -2.33
C GLY A 80 23.87 -4.46 -1.31
N SER A 81 24.93 -3.76 -1.71
CA SER A 81 25.57 -2.75 -0.88
C SER A 81 24.62 -1.57 -0.63
N ASP A 82 24.60 -1.07 0.62
CA ASP A 82 23.74 0.04 1.04
C ASP A 82 24.16 1.35 0.37
N ILE A 83 23.55 1.68 -0.77
CA ILE A 83 23.75 2.96 -1.48
C ILE A 83 22.77 4.06 -1.04
N HIS A 84 21.88 3.81 -0.07
CA HIS A 84 20.81 4.77 0.28
C HIS A 84 20.39 4.80 1.76
N THR A 85 21.33 5.12 2.64
CA THR A 85 21.13 5.16 4.10
C THR A 85 20.26 6.32 4.67
N PRO A 86 19.96 7.47 4.03
CA PRO A 86 19.23 8.54 4.75
C PRO A 86 17.70 8.34 4.87
N LEU A 87 17.09 7.46 4.06
CA LEU A 87 15.65 7.50 3.76
C LEU A 87 14.75 7.01 4.92
N MET A 88 15.25 6.08 5.74
CA MET A 88 14.49 5.42 6.81
C MET A 88 14.29 6.27 8.08
N ARG A 89 14.97 7.43 8.22
CA ARG A 89 14.76 8.32 9.38
C ARG A 89 13.43 9.10 9.30
N LYS A 90 12.84 9.24 8.11
CA LYS A 90 11.59 9.99 7.92
C LYS A 90 10.32 9.13 7.99
N LEU A 91 10.37 7.81 7.74
CA LEU A 91 9.15 6.99 7.77
C LEU A 91 8.66 6.62 9.18
N ARG A 92 9.48 6.80 10.23
CA ARG A 92 9.16 6.45 11.63
C ARG A 92 8.35 7.51 12.41
N ALA A 93 7.95 8.62 11.76
CA ALA A 93 7.13 9.69 12.37
C ALA A 93 5.79 9.88 11.63
#